data_AF-A0AAV1L389-F1
#
_entry.id   AF-A0AAV1L389-F1
#
_cell.length_a   1.000
_cell.length_b   1.000
_cell.length_c   1.000
_cell.angle_alpha   90.00
_cell.angle_beta   90.00
_cell.angle_gamma   90.00
#
_symmetry.space_group_name_H-M   'P 1'
#
loop_
_entity.id
_entity.type
_entity.pdbx_description
1 polymer ?
#
loop_
_entity_poly.entity_id
_entity_poly.type
_entity_poly.pdbx_seq_one_letter_code
_entity_poly.pdbx_strand_id
1 'polypeptide(L)'
;MSIMLNLFRTRAIARSTALLPLISSVNSVTLHTTVISYAVKKTTSAAGGVLGLGKGKKKLGKLGAMEKKELPVETDPVKLVSQVCGSNIYITGEDVKLKDDSEYPDWLWTLNTGRPPRIEELDPNTKQYWLRVRAAGMRRNNKLKSMRKF
;
A
#
# COMPACT_ATOMS: atom_id res chain seq x y z
N MET A 1 88.91 1.70 45.76
CA MET A 1 89.40 2.36 44.53
C MET A 1 89.28 1.37 43.39
N SER A 2 88.87 1.83 42.19
CA SER A 2 88.55 1.09 40.94
C SER A 2 87.19 0.34 40.97
N ILE A 3 86.07 0.81 40.40
CA ILE A 3 85.68 1.38 39.09
C ILE A 3 85.49 0.32 37.97
N MET A 4 84.21 0.14 37.62
CA MET A 4 83.56 -0.20 36.34
C MET A 4 83.77 -1.59 35.71
N LEU A 5 82.66 -2.30 35.44
CA LEU A 5 82.02 -2.29 34.11
C LEU A 5 80.75 -3.17 34.07
N ASN A 6 79.70 -2.53 33.57
CA ASN A 6 78.41 -3.01 33.08
C ASN A 6 78.33 -4.45 32.54
N LEU A 7 77.25 -5.16 32.89
CA LEU A 7 76.45 -5.86 31.89
C LEU A 7 74.97 -5.94 32.31
N PHE A 8 74.19 -4.97 31.82
CA PHE A 8 72.74 -4.96 31.87
C PHE A 8 72.18 -6.17 31.11
N ARG A 9 71.67 -7.18 31.83
CA ARG A 9 70.89 -8.26 31.22
C ARG A 9 69.42 -7.91 31.29
N THR A 10 68.94 -7.25 30.25
CA THR A 10 67.53 -6.98 29.96
C THR A 10 66.79 -8.32 29.78
N ARG A 11 65.83 -8.61 30.67
CA ARG A 11 64.85 -9.69 30.47
C ARG A 11 63.72 -9.14 29.61
N ALA A 12 63.67 -9.59 28.36
CA ALA A 12 62.61 -9.28 27.41
C ALA A 12 61.26 -9.82 27.91
N ILE A 13 60.27 -8.94 27.98
CA ILE A 13 58.87 -9.27 28.26
C ILE A 13 58.29 -9.83 26.96
N ALA A 14 58.14 -11.15 26.90
CA ALA A 14 57.46 -11.83 25.80
C ALA A 14 55.96 -11.50 25.85
N ARG A 15 55.50 -10.66 24.92
CA ARG A 15 54.08 -10.40 24.67
C ARG A 15 53.47 -11.64 24.03
N SER A 16 52.79 -12.46 24.85
CA SER A 16 51.95 -13.55 24.37
C SER A 16 50.75 -12.94 23.63
N THR A 17 50.84 -12.91 22.30
CA THR A 17 49.74 -12.55 21.42
C THR A 17 48.73 -13.70 21.41
N ALA A 18 47.58 -13.48 22.03
CA ALA A 18 46.43 -14.37 21.97
C ALA A 18 46.00 -14.57 20.50
N LEU A 19 46.05 -15.82 20.04
CA LEU A 19 45.55 -16.24 18.73
C LEU A 19 44.01 -16.31 18.80
N LEU A 20 43.33 -15.38 18.14
CA LEU A 20 41.88 -15.46 17.91
C LEU A 20 41.59 -16.47 16.79
N PRO A 21 40.56 -17.33 16.93
CA PRO A 21 40.22 -18.30 15.90
C PRO A 21 39.67 -17.59 14.65
N LEU A 22 40.25 -17.95 13.50
CA LEU A 22 39.81 -17.54 12.17
C LEU A 22 38.41 -18.15 11.90
N ILE A 23 37.36 -17.36 12.07
CA ILE A 23 36.00 -17.76 11.72
C ILE A 23 35.94 -17.89 10.19
N SER A 24 35.83 -19.14 9.73
CA SER A 24 35.68 -19.48 8.32
C SER A 24 34.37 -18.88 7.77
N SER A 25 34.53 -18.08 6.72
CA SER A 25 33.53 -17.58 5.76
C SER A 25 32.16 -18.28 5.81
N VAL A 26 31.15 -17.57 6.30
CA VAL A 26 29.74 -17.94 6.09
C VAL A 26 29.42 -17.77 4.60
N ASN A 27 29.02 -18.87 3.97
CA ASN A 27 28.50 -18.88 2.60
C ASN A 27 27.32 -17.89 2.49
N SER A 28 27.54 -16.78 1.80
CA SER A 28 26.49 -15.85 1.44
C SER A 28 25.57 -16.55 0.43
N VAL A 29 24.45 -17.10 0.92
CA VAL A 29 23.36 -17.54 0.04
C VAL A 29 22.76 -16.27 -0.55
N THR A 30 23.20 -15.93 -1.76
CA THR A 30 22.57 -14.92 -2.60
C THR A 30 21.16 -15.40 -2.94
N LEU A 31 20.19 -15.00 -2.13
CA LEU A 31 18.78 -15.08 -2.49
C LEU A 31 18.58 -14.16 -3.70
N HIS A 32 18.63 -14.70 -4.91
CA HIS A 32 18.25 -13.99 -6.12
C HIS A 32 16.75 -13.71 -6.04
N THR A 33 16.38 -12.58 -5.43
CA THR A 33 15.04 -12.02 -5.57
C THR A 33 14.92 -11.60 -7.02
N THR A 34 14.23 -12.41 -7.82
CA THR A 34 13.74 -12.02 -9.13
C THR A 34 12.98 -10.72 -8.96
N VAL A 35 13.54 -9.63 -9.48
CA VAL A 35 12.88 -8.33 -9.55
C VAL A 35 11.68 -8.53 -10.46
N ILE A 36 10.48 -8.64 -9.89
CA ILE A 36 9.24 -8.62 -10.64
C ILE A 36 9.07 -7.17 -11.13
N SER A 37 9.53 -6.89 -12.34
CA SER A 37 9.36 -5.62 -13.02
C SER A 37 7.94 -5.51 -13.56
N TYR A 38 7.01 -5.00 -12.74
CA TYR A 38 5.74 -4.50 -13.29
C TYR A 38 5.99 -3.14 -13.96
N ALA A 39 5.61 -3.02 -15.23
CA ALA A 39 5.65 -1.76 -15.96
C ALA A 39 4.66 -0.76 -15.32
N VAL A 40 5.17 0.17 -14.50
CA VAL A 40 4.38 1.29 -13.97
C VAL A 40 4.20 2.31 -15.09
N LYS A 41 2.99 2.40 -15.66
CA LYS A 41 2.60 3.55 -16.48
C LYS A 41 2.45 4.77 -15.56
N LYS A 42 3.43 5.67 -15.57
CA LYS A 42 3.34 6.97 -14.88
C LYS A 42 2.33 7.86 -15.61
N THR A 43 1.12 8.00 -15.10
CA THR A 43 0.24 9.12 -15.46
C THR A 43 0.63 10.29 -14.56
N THR A 44 1.65 11.05 -14.97
CA THR A 44 1.91 12.35 -14.37
C THR A 44 0.84 13.31 -14.88
N SER A 45 -0.24 13.44 -14.12
CA SER A 45 -1.15 14.58 -14.19
C SER A 45 -0.45 15.78 -13.56
N ALA A 46 0.56 16.30 -14.25
CA ALA A 46 1.09 17.62 -14.01
C ALA A 46 0.82 18.41 -15.29
N ALA A 47 -0.06 19.39 -15.15
CA ALA A 47 -0.36 20.35 -16.19
C ALA A 47 0.93 20.99 -16.70
N GLY A 48 1.03 21.14 -18.02
CA GLY A 48 2.01 22.01 -18.67
C GLY A 48 3.23 21.30 -19.25
N GLY A 49 3.22 21.13 -20.57
CA GLY A 49 4.44 21.28 -21.37
C GLY A 49 5.31 20.04 -21.56
N VAL A 50 4.86 19.11 -22.41
CA VAL A 50 5.76 18.50 -23.41
C VAL A 50 5.04 18.59 -24.75
N LEU A 51 5.12 19.78 -25.33
CA LEU A 51 5.00 19.98 -26.77
C LEU A 51 6.29 19.43 -27.39
N GLY A 52 6.16 18.39 -28.21
CA GLY A 52 7.21 18.06 -29.18
C GLY A 52 7.80 16.65 -29.08
N LEU A 53 7.03 15.63 -29.48
CA LEU A 53 7.53 14.56 -30.34
C LEU A 53 6.35 13.73 -30.87
N GLY A 54 6.06 13.82 -32.17
CA GLY A 54 5.04 12.97 -32.80
C GLY A 54 4.05 13.72 -33.68
N LYS A 55 4.48 13.96 -34.91
CA LYS A 55 3.69 14.38 -36.07
C LYS A 55 2.43 13.50 -36.18
N GLY A 56 1.27 14.03 -35.81
CA GLY A 56 0.04 13.25 -35.78
C GLY A 56 -1.14 14.05 -35.22
N LYS A 57 -1.54 15.09 -35.93
CA LYS A 57 -2.79 15.86 -35.73
C LYS A 57 -4.00 14.94 -36.03
N LYS A 58 -4.21 13.91 -35.22
CA LYS A 58 -5.46 13.15 -35.16
C LYS A 58 -6.31 13.80 -34.09
N LYS A 59 -7.36 14.45 -34.59
CA LYS A 59 -8.42 15.15 -33.87
C LYS A 59 -8.62 14.54 -32.48
N LEU A 60 -8.22 15.28 -31.44
CA LEU A 60 -8.79 15.12 -30.10
C LEU A 60 -10.24 15.57 -30.23
N GLY A 61 -11.05 14.65 -30.78
CA GLY A 61 -12.49 14.76 -30.79
C GLY A 61 -12.88 15.00 -29.35
N LYS A 62 -13.43 16.19 -29.13
CA LYS A 62 -14.33 16.52 -28.04
C LYS A 62 -15.10 15.24 -27.67
N LEU A 63 -14.59 14.52 -26.65
CA LEU A 63 -15.35 13.49 -25.98
C LEU A 63 -16.54 14.29 -25.45
N GLY A 64 -17.66 14.18 -26.16
CA GLY A 64 -18.90 14.84 -25.78
C GLY A 64 -19.09 14.53 -24.31
N ALA A 65 -19.24 15.58 -23.51
CA ALA A 65 -19.70 15.43 -22.15
C ALA A 65 -21.00 14.64 -22.27
N MET A 66 -20.94 13.34 -21.98
CA MET A 66 -22.13 12.51 -21.91
C MET A 66 -22.92 13.10 -20.76
N GLU A 67 -23.95 13.85 -21.11
CA GLU A 67 -24.86 14.47 -20.15
C GLU A 67 -25.42 13.35 -19.29
N LYS A 68 -25.07 13.38 -18.00
CA LYS A 68 -25.59 12.42 -17.05
C LYS A 68 -27.10 12.68 -16.98
N LYS A 69 -27.90 11.73 -17.43
CA LYS A 69 -29.35 11.78 -17.24
C LYS A 69 -29.60 11.68 -15.74
N GLU A 70 -29.91 12.80 -15.10
CA GLU A 70 -30.38 12.82 -13.72
C GLU A 70 -31.84 12.37 -13.73
N LEU A 71 -32.07 11.14 -13.28
CA LEU A 71 -33.42 10.62 -13.10
C LEU A 71 -34.00 11.27 -11.82
N PRO A 72 -35.25 11.74 -11.85
CA PRO A 72 -35.88 12.31 -10.68
C PRO A 72 -35.96 11.25 -9.57
N VAL A 73 -35.52 11.63 -8.37
CA VAL A 73 -35.59 10.75 -7.20
C VAL A 73 -37.03 10.78 -6.67
N GLU A 74 -37.62 9.61 -6.52
CA GLU A 74 -38.96 9.44 -5.96
C GLU A 74 -39.01 10.02 -4.53
N THR A 75 -40.01 10.86 -4.25
CA THR A 75 -40.14 11.57 -2.96
C THR A 75 -41.18 10.92 -2.03
N ASP A 76 -41.93 9.93 -2.54
CA ASP A 76 -43.01 9.29 -1.78
C ASP A 76 -42.45 8.33 -0.71
N PRO A 77 -42.74 8.56 0.59
CA PRO A 77 -42.15 7.80 1.68
C PRO A 77 -42.57 6.33 1.69
N VAL A 78 -43.80 6.03 1.26
CA VAL A 78 -44.33 4.66 1.20
C VAL A 78 -43.58 3.81 0.16
N LYS A 79 -43.22 4.43 -0.97
CA LYS A 79 -42.48 3.75 -2.04
C LYS A 79 -41.02 3.50 -1.62
N LEU A 80 -40.39 4.45 -0.94
CA LEU A 80 -39.01 4.34 -0.44
C LEU A 80 -38.82 3.24 0.62
N VAL A 81 -39.85 2.95 1.42
CA VAL A 81 -39.79 1.89 2.44
C VAL A 81 -40.15 0.52 1.87
N SER A 82 -41.00 0.45 0.86
CA SER A 82 -41.46 -0.83 0.29
C SER A 82 -40.61 -1.35 -0.86
N GLN A 83 -39.93 -0.46 -1.59
CA GLN A 83 -39.19 -0.78 -2.81
C GLN A 83 -37.76 -0.24 -2.78
N VAL A 84 -36.85 -0.96 -3.44
CA VAL A 84 -35.49 -0.49 -3.70
C VAL A 84 -35.51 0.39 -4.95
N CYS A 85 -35.82 1.68 -4.76
CA CYS A 85 -35.85 2.65 -5.84
C CYS A 85 -34.49 2.72 -6.56
N GLY A 86 -34.51 2.58 -7.89
CA GLY A 86 -33.31 2.61 -8.72
C GLY A 86 -32.62 1.25 -8.89
N SER A 87 -33.26 0.16 -8.44
CA SER A 87 -32.80 -1.20 -8.70
C SER A 87 -32.99 -1.61 -10.16
N ASN A 88 -34.06 -1.13 -10.82
CA ASN A 88 -34.31 -1.42 -12.22
C ASN A 88 -33.57 -0.44 -13.15
N ILE A 89 -32.66 -0.97 -13.97
CA ILE A 89 -31.92 -0.21 -15.00
C ILE A 89 -32.58 -0.27 -16.40
N TYR A 90 -33.60 -1.11 -16.56
CA TYR A 90 -34.28 -1.31 -17.84
C TYR A 90 -35.47 -0.35 -17.99
N ILE A 91 -35.78 0.00 -19.25
CA ILE A 91 -36.91 0.88 -19.58
C ILE A 91 -38.25 0.24 -19.17
N THR A 92 -38.33 -1.09 -19.22
CA THR A 92 -39.50 -1.88 -18.85
C THR A 92 -39.15 -2.81 -17.70
N GLY A 93 -39.76 -2.58 -16.54
CA GLY A 93 -39.59 -3.40 -15.34
C GLY A 93 -40.12 -2.70 -14.08
N GLU A 94 -40.37 -3.48 -13.03
CA GLU A 94 -40.70 -2.97 -11.69
C GLU A 94 -39.46 -3.05 -10.79
N ASP A 95 -39.36 -2.13 -9.82
CA ASP A 95 -38.31 -2.15 -8.81
C ASP A 95 -38.49 -3.33 -7.85
N VAL A 96 -37.37 -3.83 -7.30
CA VAL A 96 -37.37 -4.94 -6.36
C VAL A 96 -38.06 -4.53 -5.05
N LYS A 97 -39.10 -5.29 -4.67
CA LYS A 97 -39.79 -5.13 -3.38
C LYS A 97 -38.94 -5.69 -2.24
N LEU A 98 -38.87 -4.93 -1.14
CA LEU A 98 -38.24 -5.39 0.09
C LEU A 98 -39.09 -6.49 0.72
N LYS A 99 -38.41 -7.50 1.24
CA LYS A 99 -39.02 -8.64 1.91
C LYS A 99 -38.82 -8.55 3.42
N ASP A 100 -39.40 -9.50 4.15
CA ASP A 100 -39.20 -9.57 5.60
C ASP A 100 -37.75 -9.95 5.96
N ASP A 101 -37.28 -9.50 7.12
CA ASP A 101 -35.89 -9.69 7.58
C ASP A 101 -35.47 -11.17 7.67
N SER A 102 -36.43 -12.09 7.81
CA SER A 102 -36.21 -13.54 7.90
C SER A 102 -35.83 -14.19 6.57
N GLU A 103 -36.13 -13.56 5.44
CA GLU A 103 -35.74 -14.07 4.12
C GLU A 103 -34.28 -13.76 3.78
N TYR A 104 -33.69 -12.78 4.48
CA TYR A 104 -32.30 -12.40 4.28
C TYR A 104 -31.39 -13.22 5.18
N PRO A 105 -30.20 -13.62 4.69
CA PRO A 105 -29.28 -14.43 5.46
C PRO A 105 -28.66 -13.65 6.63
N ASP A 106 -28.44 -14.33 7.76
CA ASP A 106 -27.98 -13.74 9.03
C ASP A 106 -26.68 -12.92 8.93
N TRP A 107 -25.79 -13.27 7.99
CA TRP A 107 -24.53 -12.56 7.80
C TRP A 107 -24.73 -11.10 7.37
N LEU A 108 -25.88 -10.75 6.78
CA LEU A 108 -26.21 -9.38 6.37
C LEU A 108 -26.21 -8.45 7.59
N TRP A 109 -26.82 -8.91 8.69
CA TRP A 109 -26.95 -8.17 9.94
C TRP A 109 -25.66 -8.14 10.77
N THR A 110 -24.70 -9.00 10.42
CA THR A 110 -23.38 -9.07 11.09
C THR A 110 -22.35 -8.12 10.45
N LEU A 111 -22.68 -7.48 9.32
CA LEU A 111 -21.78 -6.56 8.64
C LEU A 111 -21.56 -5.28 9.45
N ASN A 112 -20.31 -4.79 9.44
CA ASN A 112 -19.99 -3.51 10.04
C ASN A 112 -20.45 -2.35 9.14
N THR A 113 -21.56 -1.73 9.49
CA THR A 113 -22.10 -0.51 8.84
C THR A 113 -21.49 0.79 9.36
N GLY A 114 -20.69 0.69 10.43
CA GLY A 114 -20.08 1.84 11.09
C GLY A 114 -18.72 2.24 10.51
N ARG A 115 -17.91 2.89 11.35
CA ARG A 115 -16.56 3.28 10.98
C ARG A 115 -15.72 2.03 10.69
N PRO A 116 -14.89 2.03 9.62
CA PRO A 116 -13.96 0.94 9.39
C PRO A 116 -12.99 0.82 10.56
N PRO A 117 -12.75 -0.40 11.07
CA PRO A 117 -12.00 -0.61 12.29
C PRO A 117 -10.54 -0.15 12.17
N ARG A 118 -9.97 0.23 13.31
CA ARG A 118 -8.59 0.71 13.42
C ARG A 118 -7.62 -0.47 13.48
N ILE A 119 -6.33 -0.21 13.21
CA ILE A 119 -5.31 -1.26 13.24
C ILE A 119 -5.19 -1.88 14.65
N GLU A 120 -5.34 -1.05 15.69
CA GLU A 120 -5.26 -1.44 17.11
C GLU A 120 -6.40 -2.39 17.54
N GLU A 121 -7.54 -2.33 16.87
CA GLU A 121 -8.73 -3.13 17.19
C GLU A 121 -8.72 -4.49 16.46
N LEU A 122 -7.82 -4.68 15.49
CA LEU A 122 -7.76 -5.89 14.68
C LEU A 122 -6.77 -6.91 15.25
N ASP A 123 -7.14 -8.19 15.16
CA ASP A 123 -6.27 -9.30 15.55
C ASP A 123 -5.09 -9.48 14.56
N PRO A 124 -3.82 -9.46 15.03
CA PRO A 124 -2.64 -9.69 14.20
C PRO A 124 -2.61 -11.01 13.43
N ASN A 125 -3.36 -12.02 13.87
CA ASN A 125 -3.41 -13.32 13.19
C ASN A 125 -4.37 -13.35 12.00
N THR A 126 -5.16 -12.29 11.78
CA THR A 126 -6.06 -12.20 10.62
C THR A 126 -5.44 -11.46 9.43
N LYS A 127 -5.84 -11.87 8.22
CA LYS A 127 -5.43 -11.21 6.96
C LYS A 127 -5.82 -9.73 6.92
N GLN A 128 -6.95 -9.38 7.52
CA GLN A 128 -7.48 -8.01 7.52
C GLN A 128 -6.52 -7.02 8.20
N TYR A 129 -5.87 -7.45 9.29
CA TYR A 129 -4.88 -6.64 10.01
C TYR A 129 -3.72 -6.26 9.09
N TRP A 130 -3.13 -7.24 8.41
CA TRP A 130 -1.98 -7.02 7.54
C TRP A 130 -2.28 -6.18 6.30
N LEU A 131 -3.50 -6.29 5.74
CA LEU A 131 -3.95 -5.40 4.67
C LEU A 131 -4.01 -3.94 5.15
N ARG A 132 -4.47 -3.72 6.39
CA ARG A 132 -4.56 -2.39 7.00
C ARG A 132 -3.17 -1.82 7.31
N VAL A 133 -2.26 -2.63 7.84
CA VAL A 133 -0.84 -2.27 8.07
C VAL A 133 -0.17 -1.88 6.76
N ARG A 134 -0.34 -2.67 5.70
CA ARG A 134 0.19 -2.36 4.36
C ARG A 134 -0.33 -1.01 3.86
N ALA A 135 -1.64 -0.78 3.97
CA ALA A 135 -2.25 0.48 3.54
C ALA A 135 -1.69 1.68 4.33
N ALA A 136 -1.48 1.54 5.64
CA ALA A 136 -0.87 2.58 6.47
C ALA A 136 0.59 2.87 6.06
N GLY A 137 1.38 1.82 5.82
CA GLY A 137 2.76 1.95 5.30
C GLY A 137 2.82 2.68 3.95
N MET A 138 1.92 2.32 3.01
CA MET A 138 1.83 3.01 1.72
C MET A 138 1.47 4.50 1.88
N ARG A 139 0.51 4.83 2.76
CA ARG A 139 0.14 6.23 3.03
C ARG A 139 1.33 7.03 3.60
N ARG A 140 2.06 6.46 4.56
CA ARG A 140 3.28 7.06 5.12
C ARG A 140 4.32 7.30 4.03
N ASN A 141 4.61 6.28 3.22
CA ASN A 141 5.61 6.38 2.15
C ASN A 141 5.23 7.42 1.09
N ASN A 142 3.95 7.48 0.70
CA ASN A 142 3.46 8.50 -0.23
C ASN A 142 3.59 9.91 0.37
N LYS A 143 3.32 10.07 1.68
CA LYS A 143 3.50 11.36 2.35
C LYS A 143 4.97 11.78 2.39
N LEU A 144 5.88 10.87 2.76
CA LEU A 144 7.32 11.12 2.77
C LEU A 144 7.83 11.47 1.36
N LYS A 145 7.37 10.74 0.35
CA LYS A 145 7.72 10.99 -1.06
C LYS A 145 7.21 12.35 -1.54
N SER A 146 6.02 12.77 -1.13
CA SER A 146 5.47 14.08 -1.44
C SER A 146 6.23 15.23 -0.78
N MET A 147 6.85 14.99 0.38
CA MET A 147 7.63 16.01 1.11
C MET A 147 9.08 16.10 0.64
N ARG A 148 9.59 15.05 0.00
CA ARG A 148 10.93 15.04 -0.57
C ARG A 148 10.95 15.97 -1.78
N LYS A 149 11.69 17.09 -1.67
CA LYS A 149 12.14 17.81 -2.87
C LYS A 149 13.13 16.90 -3.61
N PHE A 150 13.09 16.97 -4.95
CA PHE A 150 13.79 16.11 -5.93
C PHE A 150 13.04 14.83 -6.33
#